data_AF-A0A1G0KV12-F1
#
_entry.id   AF-A0A1G0KV12-F1
#
_cell.length_a   1.000
_cell.length_b   1.000
_cell.length_c   1.000
_cell.angle_alpha   90.00
_cell.angle_beta   90.00
_cell.angle_gamma   90.00
#
_symmetry.space_group_name_H-M   'P 1'
#
loop_
_entity.id
_entity.type
_entity.pdbx_description
1 polymer ?
#
loop_
_entity_poly.entity_id
_entity_poly.type
_entity_poly.pdbx_seq_one_letter_code
_entity_poly.pdbx_strand_id
1 'polypeptide(L)'
;MSFKSGVEEFVFMYCDEYMKSVSVEWDLSDPDCLAATILCEDGHGMKWEVPVAPRDDGSGDIAIEIGDAGQLDADGEGLYAFLWNEACQRLHKHGITGHE
;
A
#
# COMPACT_ATOMS: atom_id res chain seq x y z
N MET A 1 10.14 6.58 15.32
CA MET A 1 10.35 6.89 13.89
C MET A 1 9.31 7.94 13.49
N SER A 2 9.54 8.78 12.47
CA SER A 2 8.48 9.67 11.98
C SER A 2 7.64 8.94 10.92
N PHE A 3 6.34 9.24 10.81
CA PHE A 3 5.45 8.65 9.79
C PHE A 3 6.08 8.71 8.39
N LYS A 4 6.57 9.90 8.01
CA LYS A 4 7.25 10.12 6.74
C LYS A 4 8.46 9.21 6.54
N SER A 5 9.31 9.07 7.57
CA SER A 5 10.48 8.19 7.49
C SER A 5 10.09 6.72 7.36
N GLY A 6 9.01 6.28 8.04
CA GLY A 6 8.51 4.91 7.90
C GLY A 6 8.01 4.62 6.49
N VAL A 7 7.27 5.55 5.89
CA VAL A 7 6.82 5.44 4.50
C VAL A 7 7.99 5.43 3.52
N GLU A 8 8.99 6.30 3.71
CA GLU A 8 10.20 6.34 2.86
C GLU A 8 11.01 5.04 2.96
N GLU A 9 11.16 4.47 4.17
CA GLU A 9 11.83 3.19 4.39
C GLU A 9 11.08 2.03 3.72
N PHE A 10 9.76 1.97 3.91
CA PHE A 10 8.93 0.96 3.27
C PHE A 10 9.00 1.04 1.73
N VAL A 11 8.96 2.25 1.16
CA VAL A 11 9.12 2.47 -0.29
C VAL A 11 10.47 1.94 -0.76
N PHE A 12 11.55 2.35 -0.10
CA PHE A 12 12.91 1.97 -0.49
C PHE A 12 13.14 0.46 -0.39
N MET A 13 12.64 -0.18 0.67
CA MET A 13 12.87 -1.60 0.93
C MET A 13 11.98 -2.52 0.10
N TYR A 14 10.72 -2.15 -0.15
CA TYR A 14 9.71 -3.08 -0.68
C TYR A 14 9.01 -2.60 -1.96
N CYS A 15 8.98 -1.30 -2.25
CA CYS A 15 8.34 -0.83 -3.48
C CYS A 15 9.37 -0.68 -4.61
N ASP A 16 10.48 0.00 -4.36
CA ASP A 16 11.50 0.31 -5.38
C ASP A 16 12.19 -0.94 -5.95
N GLU A 17 12.28 -2.02 -5.17
CA GLU A 17 12.88 -3.28 -5.64
C GLU A 17 12.01 -4.00 -6.69
N TYR A 18 10.68 -3.91 -6.57
CA TYR A 18 9.74 -4.72 -7.36
C TYR A 18 8.94 -3.91 -8.39
N MET A 19 8.91 -2.59 -8.26
CA MET A 19 8.11 -1.70 -9.11
C MET A 19 8.98 -0.97 -10.13
N LYS A 20 8.41 -0.69 -11.30
CA LYS A 20 9.07 0.07 -12.38
C LYS A 20 9.17 1.56 -12.04
N SER A 21 8.16 2.11 -11.37
CA SER A 21 8.20 3.46 -10.83
C SER A 21 7.39 3.55 -9.55
N VAL A 22 7.86 4.38 -8.62
CA VAL A 22 7.19 4.65 -7.35
C VAL A 22 7.17 6.17 -7.10
N SER A 23 6.06 6.67 -6.57
CA SER A 23 5.95 8.03 -6.03
C SER A 23 5.00 8.04 -4.83
N VAL A 24 5.12 9.03 -3.96
CA VAL A 24 4.27 9.14 -2.77
C VAL A 24 3.47 10.42 -2.82
N GLU A 25 2.15 10.30 -2.69
CA GLU A 25 1.24 11.40 -2.43
C GLU A 25 0.95 11.47 -0.93
N TRP A 26 1.10 12.65 -0.34
CA TRP A 26 0.97 12.85 1.09
C TRP A 26 -0.34 13.58 1.39
N ASP A 27 -1.13 13.04 2.32
CA ASP A 27 -2.23 13.76 2.94
C ASP A 27 -1.85 14.11 4.38
N LEU A 28 -1.34 15.32 4.54
CA LEU A 28 -0.94 15.90 5.83
C LEU A 28 -1.85 17.08 6.19
N SER A 29 -3.06 17.12 5.62
CA SER A 29 -3.99 18.21 5.82
C SER A 29 -4.54 18.26 7.26
N ASP A 30 -4.65 17.09 7.89
CA ASP A 30 -5.02 16.92 9.29
C ASP A 30 -3.82 16.39 10.10
N PRO A 31 -3.32 17.13 11.09
CA PRO A 31 -2.21 16.67 11.93
C PRO A 31 -2.54 15.45 12.79
N ASP A 32 -3.84 15.19 13.04
CA ASP A 32 -4.31 14.04 13.82
C ASP A 32 -4.61 12.82 12.94
N CYS A 33 -4.70 13.00 11.61
CA CYS A 33 -4.98 11.95 10.63
C CYS A 33 -3.93 11.94 9.52
N LEU A 34 -2.71 11.52 9.86
CA LEU A 34 -1.63 11.39 8.87
C LEU A 34 -1.94 10.24 7.91
N ALA A 35 -1.85 10.50 6.60
CA ALA A 35 -1.99 9.47 5.58
C ALA A 35 -1.05 9.73 4.39
N ALA A 36 -0.75 8.67 3.65
CA ALA A 36 -0.10 8.77 2.36
C ALA A 36 -0.60 7.68 1.41
N THR A 37 -0.47 7.92 0.12
CA THR A 37 -0.74 6.93 -0.92
C THR A 37 0.54 6.72 -1.72
N ILE A 38 1.03 5.49 -1.74
CA ILE A 38 2.16 5.10 -2.56
C ILE A 38 1.61 4.69 -3.92
N LEU A 39 1.99 5.45 -4.95
CA LEU A 39 1.63 5.20 -6.34
C LEU A 39 2.73 4.38 -6.99
N CYS A 40 2.42 3.16 -7.41
CA CYS A 40 3.36 2.25 -8.06
C CYS A 40 2.91 1.90 -9.48
N GLU A 41 3.87 1.74 -10.40
CA GLU A 41 3.65 1.09 -11.70
C GLU A 41 4.52 -0.18 -11.76
N ASP A 42 3.94 -1.32 -12.11
CA ASP A 42 4.70 -2.57 -12.27
C ASP A 42 5.36 -2.69 -13.65
N GLY A 43 6.17 -3.74 -13.84
CA GLY A 43 6.84 -4.02 -15.11
C GLY A 43 5.89 -4.28 -16.29
N HIS A 44 4.60 -4.53 -16.03
CA HIS A 44 3.56 -4.74 -17.03
C HIS A 44 2.75 -3.47 -17.32
N GLY A 45 3.08 -2.33 -16.67
CA GLY A 45 2.39 -1.06 -16.83
C GLY A 45 1.09 -0.96 -16.01
N MET A 46 0.84 -1.89 -15.08
CA MET A 46 -0.30 -1.80 -14.18
C MET A 46 -0.01 -0.83 -13.06
N LYS A 47 -0.99 0.02 -12.76
CA LYS A 47 -0.92 1.03 -11.69
C LYS A 47 -1.56 0.51 -10.41
N TRP A 48 -0.91 0.80 -9.30
CA TRP A 48 -1.30 0.42 -7.95
C TRP A 48 -1.29 1.65 -7.05
N GLU A 49 -2.28 1.73 -6.18
CA GLU A 49 -2.42 2.78 -5.18
C GLU A 49 -2.44 2.09 -3.82
N VAL A 50 -1.34 2.20 -3.07
CA VAL A 50 -1.17 1.54 -1.78
C VAL A 50 -1.38 2.59 -0.69
N PRO A 51 -2.56 2.63 -0.05
CA PRO A 51 -2.82 3.57 1.03
C PRO A 51 -2.07 3.13 2.29
N VAL A 52 -1.41 4.08 2.95
CA VAL A 52 -0.66 3.85 4.19
C VAL A 52 -1.01 4.89 5.24
N ALA A 53 -1.09 4.44 6.48
CA ALA A 53 -1.41 5.25 7.65
C ALA A 53 -0.57 4.80 8.86
N PRO A 54 -0.50 5.59 9.94
CA PRO A 54 0.00 5.10 11.23
C PRO A 54 -0.78 3.87 11.70
N ARG A 55 -0.09 2.95 12.37
CA ARG A 55 -0.75 1.80 13.00
C ARG A 55 -1.72 2.25 14.11
N ASP A 56 -2.87 1.59 14.17
CA ASP A 56 -3.92 1.84 15.18
C ASP A 56 -3.54 1.37 16.59
N ASP A 57 -2.53 0.49 16.71
CA ASP A 57 -2.06 -0.03 18.00
C ASP A 57 -1.17 0.94 18.79
N GLY A 58 -0.86 2.10 18.20
CA GLY A 58 -0.03 3.13 18.83
C GLY A 58 1.46 2.80 18.89
N SER A 59 1.95 1.80 18.15
CA SER A 59 3.38 1.47 18.09
C SER A 59 4.22 2.62 17.49
N GLY A 60 3.60 3.47 16.69
CA GLY A 60 4.26 4.51 15.91
C GLY A 60 4.86 4.01 14.60
N ASP A 61 4.58 2.76 14.24
CA ASP A 61 4.88 2.20 12.92
C ASP A 61 3.79 2.59 11.91
N ILE A 62 4.04 2.26 10.64
CA ILE A 62 3.06 2.44 9.56
C ILE A 62 2.40 1.12 9.18
N ALA A 63 1.24 1.19 8.57
CA ALA A 63 0.47 0.05 8.07
C ALA A 63 -0.10 0.36 6.69
N ILE A 64 -0.43 -0.70 5.94
CA ILE A 64 -1.19 -0.62 4.69
C ILE A 64 -2.68 -0.72 5.01
N GLU A 65 -3.48 0.24 4.55
CA GLU A 65 -4.92 0.27 4.77
C GLU A 65 -5.64 -0.67 3.80
N ILE A 66 -6.51 -1.55 4.32
CA ILE A 66 -7.36 -2.44 3.52
C ILE A 66 -8.85 -2.14 3.73
N GLY A 67 -9.22 -0.87 3.67
CA GLY A 67 -10.61 -0.41 3.85
C GLY A 67 -11.20 -0.90 5.17
N ASP A 68 -12.46 -1.33 5.16
CA ASP A 68 -13.15 -1.83 6.36
C ASP A 68 -12.54 -3.12 6.93
N ALA A 69 -11.60 -3.77 6.22
CA ALA A 69 -10.95 -4.99 6.67
C ALA A 69 -9.77 -4.74 7.64
N GLY A 70 -9.35 -3.48 7.83
CA GLY A 70 -8.34 -3.08 8.81
C GLY A 70 -6.98 -2.75 8.21
N GLN A 71 -5.91 -3.17 8.90
CA GLN A 71 -4.52 -2.83 8.60
C GLN A 71 -3.68 -4.08 8.33
N LEU A 72 -2.78 -4.00 7.34
CA LEU A 72 -1.71 -4.96 7.10
C LEU A 72 -0.37 -4.38 7.54
N ASP A 73 0.58 -5.26 7.83
CA ASP A 73 1.96 -4.86 8.08
C ASP A 73 2.56 -4.15 6.86
N ALA A 74 3.27 -3.05 7.10
CA ALA A 74 4.01 -2.35 6.06
C ALA A 74 5.36 -3.03 5.82
N ASP A 75 5.31 -4.24 5.28
CA ASP A 75 6.47 -5.02 4.85
C ASP A 75 6.21 -5.70 3.50
N GLY A 76 7.14 -6.56 3.06
CA GLY A 76 7.01 -7.26 1.78
C GLY A 76 5.83 -8.24 1.73
N GLU A 77 5.48 -8.88 2.85
CA GLU A 77 4.34 -9.82 2.91
C GLU A 77 3.01 -9.07 2.85
N GLY A 78 2.90 -7.97 3.60
CA GLY A 78 1.72 -7.11 3.56
C GLY A 78 1.53 -6.42 2.20
N LEU A 79 2.61 -5.96 1.57
CA LEU A 79 2.55 -5.42 0.20
C LEU A 79 2.07 -6.48 -0.80
N TYR A 80 2.63 -7.68 -0.75
CA TYR A 80 2.20 -8.78 -1.62
C TYR A 80 0.72 -9.12 -1.42
N ALA A 81 0.28 -9.26 -0.15
CA ALA A 81 -1.11 -9.56 0.18
C ALA A 81 -2.07 -8.47 -0.32
N PHE A 82 -1.70 -7.20 -0.17
CA PHE A 82 -2.46 -6.07 -0.69
C PHE A 82 -2.61 -6.13 -2.22
N LEU A 83 -1.50 -6.24 -2.95
CA LEU A 83 -1.50 -6.26 -4.41
C LEU A 83 -2.27 -7.47 -4.97
N TRP A 84 -2.13 -8.63 -4.34
CA TRP A 84 -2.87 -9.83 -4.70
C TRP A 84 -4.39 -9.61 -4.53
N ASN A 85 -4.81 -9.10 -3.37
CA ASN A 85 -6.21 -8.81 -3.11
C ASN A 85 -6.79 -7.83 -4.14
N GLU A 86 -6.08 -6.74 -4.43
CA GLU A 86 -6.49 -5.76 -5.44
C GLU A 86 -6.59 -6.39 -6.85
N ALA A 87 -5.63 -7.23 -7.23
CA ALA A 87 -5.66 -7.96 -8.49
C ALA A 87 -6.90 -8.87 -8.59
N CYS A 88 -7.19 -9.65 -7.55
CA CYS A 88 -8.36 -10.51 -7.47
C CYS A 88 -9.66 -9.69 -7.57
N GLN A 89 -9.75 -8.55 -6.88
CA GLN A 89 -10.93 -7.68 -6.96
C GLN A 89 -11.13 -7.11 -8.37
N ARG A 90 -10.06 -6.72 -9.06
CA ARG A 90 -10.12 -6.26 -10.46
C ARG A 90 -10.64 -7.37 -11.38
N LEU A 91 -10.13 -8.59 -11.26
CA LEU A 91 -10.58 -9.73 -12.06
C LEU A 91 -12.07 -10.05 -11.85
N HIS A 92 -12.53 -10.04 -10.59
CA HIS A 92 -13.95 -10.22 -10.26
C HIS A 92 -14.84 -9.12 -10.85
N LYS A 93 -14.41 -7.84 -10.77
CA LYS A 93 -15.15 -6.70 -11.36
C LYS A 93 -15.28 -6.82 -12.88
N HIS A 94 -14.33 -7.46 -13.56
CA HIS A 94 -14.35 -7.68 -15.01
C HIS A 94 -14.99 -9.02 -15.43
N GLY A 95 -15.56 -9.78 -14.49
CA GLY A 95 -16.27 -11.03 -14.80
C GLY A 95 -15.37 -12.17 -15.27
N ILE A 96 -14.05 -12.07 -15.08
CA ILE A 96 -13.10 -13.14 -15.36
C ILE A 96 -12.97 -13.97 -14.08
N THR A 97 -13.94 -14.86 -13.85
CA THR A 97 -13.81 -15.88 -12.82
C THR A 97 -12.81 -16.92 -13.33
N GLY A 98 -11.61 -16.95 -12.76
CA GLY A 98 -10.67 -18.05 -12.99
C GLY A 98 -11.37 -19.35 -12.65
N HIS A 99 -11.46 -20.26 -13.64
CA HIS A 99 -11.89 -21.62 -13.40
C HIS A 99 -10.91 -22.28 -12.43
N GLU A 100 -11.47 -22.84 -11.35
CA GLU A 100 -10.81 -23.64 -10.32
C GLU A 100 -9.91 -24.76 -10.87
#